data_AF-A0A917Y213-F1
#
_entry.id   AF-A0A917Y213-F1
#
_cell.length_a   1.000
_cell.length_b   1.000
_cell.length_c   1.000
_cell.angle_alpha   90.00
_cell.angle_beta   90.00
_cell.angle_gamma   90.00
#
_symmetry.space_group_name_H-M   'P 1'
#
loop_
_entity.id
_entity.type
_entity.pdbx_description
1 polymer ?
#
loop_
_entity_poly.entity_id
_entity_poly.type
_entity_poly.pdbx_seq_one_letter_code
_entity_poly.pdbx_strand_id
1 'polypeptide(L)' 'MKRYRISYKQEFNGEILQDSYVRTVRSEWELQKAVSALYSDSHVFSVTCEELEGDLE' A
#
# COMPACT_ATOMS: atom_id res chain seq x y z
N MET A 1 -3.46 1.19 17.22
CA MET A 1 -3.07 0.70 15.87
C MET A 1 -3.54 1.74 14.88
N LYS A 2 -2.88 1.87 13.73
CA LYS A 2 -3.25 2.85 12.70
C LYS A 2 -3.72 2.13 11.45
N ARG A 3 -4.67 2.71 10.73
CA ARG A 3 -5.15 2.18 9.46
C ARG A 3 -4.54 3.01 8.33
N TYR A 4 -4.02 2.34 7.32
CA TYR A 4 -3.52 2.99 6.12
C TYR A 4 -4.25 2.43 4.91
N ARG A 5 -4.64 3.31 3.99
CA ARG A 5 -4.94 2.93 2.61
C ARG A 5 -3.62 2.91 1.86
N ILE A 6 -3.24 1.73 1.38
CA ILE A 6 -2.08 1.54 0.53
C ILE A 6 -2.60 1.41 -0.90
N SER A 7 -2.19 2.33 -1.77
CA SER A 7 -2.54 2.33 -3.19
C SER A 7 -1.29 2.05 -4.00
N TYR A 8 -1.38 1.26 -5.06
CA TYR A 8 -0.25 0.95 -5.92
C TYR A 8 -0.63 1.00 -7.40
N LYS A 9 0.35 1.33 -8.24
CA LYS A 9 0.25 1.27 -9.69
C LYS A 9 1.27 0.28 -10.24
N GLN A 10 0.82 -0.52 -11.20
CA GLN A 10 1.65 -1.51 -11.88
C GLN A 10 1.43 -1.46 -13.39
N GLU A 11 2.45 -1.83 -14.15
CA GLU A 11 2.35 -2.00 -15.60
C GLU A 11 2.14 -3.48 -15.95
N PHE A 12 1.02 -3.79 -16.61
CA PHE A 12 0.72 -5.13 -17.07
C PHE A 12 0.26 -5.08 -18.54
N ASN A 13 0.97 -5.78 -19.43
CA ASN A 13 0.70 -5.80 -20.87
C ASN A 13 0.61 -4.39 -21.52
N GLY A 14 1.40 -3.43 -21.04
CA GLY A 14 1.37 -2.05 -21.55
C GLY A 14 0.21 -1.20 -21.02
N GLU A 15 -0.62 -1.74 -20.12
CA GLU A 15 -1.66 -1.01 -19.42
C GLU A 15 -1.21 -0.69 -17.99
N ILE A 16 -1.57 0.52 -17.52
CA ILE A 16 -1.36 0.90 -16.12
C ILE A 16 -2.58 0.49 -15.32
N LEU A 17 -2.39 -0.48 -14.43
CA LEU A 17 -3.38 -0.91 -13.46
C LEU A 17 -3.14 -0.19 -12.14
N GLN A 18 -4.21 0.21 -11.47
CA GLN A 18 -4.17 0.80 -10.14
C GLN A 18 -5.12 0.01 -9.23
N ASP A 19 -4.63 -0.32 -8.03
CA ASP A 19 -5.45 -0.93 -6.99
C ASP A 19 -5.10 -0.35 -5.61
N SER A 20 -5.96 -0.59 -4.62
CA SER A 20 -5.75 -0.15 -3.26
C SER A 20 -6.36 -1.10 -2.24
N TYR A 21 -5.70 -1.23 -1.09
CA TYR A 21 -6.22 -2.01 0.04
C TYR A 21 -5.99 -1.28 1.35
N VAL A 22 -6.83 -1.60 2.35
CA VAL A 22 -6.69 -1.06 3.70
C VAL A 22 -5.94 -2.05 4.57
N ARG A 23 -4.93 -1.56 5.30
CA ARG A 23 -4.15 -2.35 6.25
C ARG A 23 -4.11 -1.68 7.61
N THR A 24 -4.37 -2.46 8.66
CA THR A 24 -4.13 -2.04 10.04
C THR A 24 -2.70 -2.41 10.41
N VAL A 25 -1.92 -1.43 10.87
CA VAL A 25 -0.53 -1.61 11.30
C VAL A 25 -0.37 -1.21 12.76
N ARG A 26 0.53 -1.91 13.46
CA ARG A 26 0.89 -1.64 14.85
C ARG A 26 2.01 -0.62 14.96
N SER A 27 2.85 -0.51 13.93
CA SER A 27 3.99 0.39 13.86
C SER A 27 4.29 0.81 12.43
N GLU A 28 5.06 1.87 12.26
CA GLU A 28 5.54 2.34 10.96
C GLU A 28 6.40 1.28 10.24
N TRP A 29 7.14 0.45 11.00
CA TRP A 29 7.91 -0.66 10.42
C TRP A 29 7.03 -1.67 9.66
N GLU A 30 5.84 -1.98 10.20
CA GLU A 30 4.89 -2.87 9.51
C GLU A 30 4.36 -2.24 8.22
N LEU A 31 4.17 -0.92 8.20
CA LEU A 31 3.80 -0.18 6.99
C LEU A 31 4.92 -0.24 5.95
N GLN A 32 6.15 0.06 6.33
CA GLN A 32 7.32 -0.01 5.45
C GLN A 32 7.49 -1.41 4.86
N LYS A 33 7.34 -2.46 5.68
CA LYS A 33 7.40 -3.84 5.21
C LYS A 33 6.31 -4.17 4.18
N ALA A 34 5.10 -3.66 4.35
CA ALA A 34 4.02 -3.83 3.39
C ALA A 34 4.31 -3.11 2.06
N VAL A 35 4.88 -1.90 2.13
CA VAL A 35 5.30 -1.13 0.94
C VAL A 35 6.44 -1.82 0.21
N SER A 36 7.49 -2.29 0.92
CA SER A 36 8.61 -3.02 0.31
C SER A 36 8.17 -4.33 -0.34
N ALA A 37 7.16 -5.01 0.22
CA ALA A 37 6.61 -6.22 -0.39
C ALA A 37 5.93 -5.93 -1.74
N LEU A 38 5.27 -4.78 -1.90
CA LEU A 38 4.68 -4.38 -3.19
C LEU A 38 5.76 -4.11 -4.24
N TYR A 39 6.84 -3.41 -3.87
CA TYR A 39 7.98 -3.18 -4.76
C TYR A 39 8.84 -4.43 -5.03
N SER A 40 8.54 -5.57 -4.40
CA SER A 40 9.16 -6.84 -4.77
C SER A 40 8.61 -7.37 -6.10
N ASP A 41 7.46 -6.87 -6.55
CA ASP A 41 6.96 -7.06 -7.91
C ASP A 41 7.59 -6.00 -8.83
N SER A 42 8.31 -6.47 -9.86
CA SER A 42 8.98 -5.60 -10.84
C SER A 42 8.02 -4.76 -11.68
N HIS A 43 6.74 -5.13 -11.74
CA HIS A 43 5.71 -4.40 -12.45
C HIS A 43 5.18 -3.21 -11.65
N VAL A 44 5.34 -3.22 -10.32
CA VAL A 44 4.91 -2.11 -9.45
C VAL A 44 5.92 -0.98 -9.49
N PHE A 45 5.49 0.19 -9.93
CA PHE A 45 6.37 1.36 -10.08
C PHE A 45 5.95 2.55 -9.20
N SER A 46 4.80 2.49 -8.54
CA SER A 46 4.34 3.54 -7.63
C SER A 46 3.51 2.94 -6.50
N VAL A 47 3.81 3.36 -5.27
CA VAL A 47 3.04 3.02 -4.07
C VAL A 47 2.84 4.28 -3.25
N THR A 48 1.61 4.55 -2.83
CA THR A 48 1.26 5.65 -1.92
C THR A 48 0.56 5.11 -0.68
N CYS A 49 0.74 5.79 0.45
CA CYS A 49 0.14 5.44 1.73
C CYS A 49 -0.58 6.65 2.28
N GLU A 50 -1.85 6.48 2.62
CA GLU A 50 -2.69 7.51 3.25
C GLU A 50 -3.15 6.98 4.60
N GLU A 51 -2.85 7.70 5.68
CA GLU A 51 -3.39 7.38 7.00
C GLU A 51 -4.90 7.63 6.99
N LEU A 52 -5.68 6.62 7.35
CA LEU A 52 -7.12 6.73 7.48
C LEU A 52 -7.42 7.09 8.93
N GLU A 53 -7.88 8.31 9.16
CA GLU A 53 -8.47 8.71 10.44
C GLU A 53 -9.78 7.95 10.63
N GLY A 54 -9.84 7.16 11.68
CA GLY A 54 -11.01 6.37 12.05
C GLY A 54 -10.72 5.55 13.29
N ASP A 55 -11.48 5.81 14.35
CA ASP A 55 -11.38 5.11 15.62
C ASP A 55 -11.48 3.59 15.38
N LEU A 56 -10.49 2.86 15.89
CA LEU A 56 -10.68 1.44 16.19
C LEU A 56 -11.53 1.39 17.46
N GLU A 57 -12.85 1.49 17.31
CA GLU A 57 -13.80 1.11 18.38
C GLU A 57 -13.62 -0.36 18.78
#